data_AF-A0A7X0HA50-F1
#
_entry.id   AF-A0A7X0HA50-F1
#
_cell.length_a   1.000
_cell.length_b   1.000
_cell.length_c   1.000
_cell.angle_alpha   90.00
_cell.angle_beta   90.00
_cell.angle_gamma   90.00
#
_symmetry.space_group_name_H-M   'P 1'
#
loop_
_entity.id
_entity.type
_entity.pdbx_description
1 polymer ?
#
loop_
_entity_poly.entity_id
_entity_poly.type
_entity_poly.pdbx_seq_one_letter_code
_entity_poly.pdbx_strand_id
1 'polypeptide(L)'
;MNTGIGVVLLAQEAEKTPWWHLIIEQAFGLTIVLIFLVALVSVLVNQWRKDKCLKLLNRYHATYLNKNGRSMWGDLIVYSKGLELVFDASYESSHGIEKTSALIYPKQMEDCVAVARIAEGLSHRESRRRMKQIRRSFRPGPIRKTRRGFQNLVNTFRDAFSKALTAFIGQIAQHTQNDSISSNQGHVQELGDDLLGAAANAYEPLLERHIGQPVVAEVQYPNAPAGEKLDIPGYLVDYSDKFLAIFNVEHDPIDTHQLTIDGESEHEGFTASWVKGRFTLTCTGPDLIVLRSLHAKEVFAQPDATLICGTHLSLNLPGDTPPTIEVTRTRRVDLVCSRELATIRFGGEYAAGDKRQVESNPQGVAPGEIED
;
A
#
# COMPACT_ATOMS: atom_id res chain seq x y z
N MET A 1 -89.45 -26.80 -31.60
CA MET A 1 -89.04 -26.41 -30.23
C MET A 1 -87.55 -26.21 -30.24
N ASN A 2 -87.15 -24.96 -30.03
CA ASN A 2 -85.80 -24.43 -30.13
C ASN A 2 -85.22 -24.40 -28.72
N THR A 3 -84.01 -24.92 -28.50
CA THR A 3 -83.06 -24.51 -27.44
C THR A 3 -81.81 -25.39 -27.51
N GLY A 4 -80.86 -24.99 -28.34
CA GLY A 4 -79.47 -25.45 -28.28
C GLY A 4 -78.59 -24.24 -28.56
N ILE A 5 -77.39 -24.23 -27.97
CA ILE A 5 -76.36 -23.18 -27.98
C ILE A 5 -76.30 -22.39 -26.66
N GLY A 6 -75.79 -23.06 -25.63
CA GLY A 6 -75.07 -22.39 -24.55
C GLY A 6 -73.61 -22.24 -24.97
N VAL A 7 -73.23 -21.04 -25.40
CA VAL A 7 -71.81 -20.66 -25.57
C VAL A 7 -71.24 -20.46 -24.16
N VAL A 8 -70.51 -21.45 -23.67
CA VAL A 8 -69.65 -21.28 -22.49
C VAL A 8 -68.40 -20.54 -22.95
N LEU A 9 -68.43 -19.22 -22.82
CA LEU A 9 -67.25 -18.35 -22.86
C LEU A 9 -66.35 -18.72 -21.66
N LEU A 10 -65.37 -19.59 -21.90
CA LEU A 10 -64.22 -19.71 -21.01
C LEU A 10 -63.37 -18.45 -21.19
N ALA A 11 -63.64 -17.44 -20.38
CA ALA A 11 -62.68 -16.39 -20.12
C ALA A 11 -61.50 -17.03 -19.36
N GLN A 12 -60.45 -17.40 -20.10
CA GLN A 12 -59.15 -17.65 -19.49
C GLN A 12 -58.64 -16.32 -18.95
N GLU A 13 -58.80 -16.12 -17.65
CA GLU A 13 -58.00 -15.15 -16.91
C GLU A 13 -56.54 -15.57 -17.02
N ALA A 14 -55.80 -14.90 -17.90
CA ALA A 14 -54.35 -14.98 -17.93
C ALA A 14 -53.84 -14.36 -16.62
N GLU A 15 -53.66 -15.22 -15.61
CA GLU A 15 -52.97 -14.89 -14.37
C GLU A 15 -51.62 -14.28 -14.75
N LYS A 16 -51.47 -12.97 -14.57
CA LYS A 16 -50.22 -12.26 -14.84
C LYS A 16 -49.22 -12.68 -13.77
N THR A 17 -48.58 -13.83 -13.96
CA THR A 17 -47.42 -14.22 -13.16
C THR A 17 -46.42 -13.07 -13.20
N PRO A 18 -46.00 -12.51 -12.05
CA PRO A 18 -45.02 -11.45 -12.01
C PRO A 18 -43.78 -11.89 -12.80
N TRP A 19 -43.27 -11.04 -13.69
CA TRP A 19 -42.14 -11.36 -14.57
C TRP A 19 -40.89 -11.88 -13.82
N TRP A 20 -40.77 -11.57 -12.53
CA TRP A 20 -39.75 -12.08 -11.62
C TRP A 20 -39.82 -13.61 -11.41
N HIS A 21 -40.98 -14.25 -11.56
CA HIS A 21 -41.12 -15.71 -11.47
C HIS A 21 -40.38 -16.43 -12.60
N LEU A 22 -40.41 -15.89 -13.82
CA LEU A 22 -39.63 -16.43 -14.95
C LEU A 22 -38.12 -16.35 -14.71
N ILE A 23 -37.67 -15.38 -13.91
CA ILE A 23 -36.26 -15.22 -13.53
C ILE A 23 -35.88 -16.20 -12.42
N ILE A 24 -36.76 -16.46 -11.46
CA ILE A 24 -36.46 -17.33 -10.31
C ILE A 24 -36.61 -18.82 -10.66
N GLU A 25 -37.57 -19.18 -11.53
CA GLU A 25 -37.85 -20.59 -11.89
C GLU A 25 -36.86 -21.15 -12.90
N GLN A 26 -36.23 -20.29 -13.70
CA GLN A 26 -35.12 -20.66 -14.55
C GLN A 26 -33.85 -20.66 -13.68
N ALA A 27 -33.16 -21.81 -13.58
CA ALA A 27 -31.85 -21.92 -12.91
C ALA A 27 -30.88 -20.79 -13.32
N PHE A 28 -31.06 -20.27 -14.54
CA PHE A 28 -30.39 -19.11 -15.09
C PHE A 28 -30.57 -17.80 -14.29
N GLY A 29 -31.78 -17.37 -13.96
CA GLY A 29 -31.94 -16.08 -13.27
C GLY A 29 -31.48 -16.13 -11.82
N LEU A 30 -31.52 -17.31 -11.18
CA LEU A 30 -30.84 -17.55 -9.91
C LEU A 30 -29.33 -17.36 -10.02
N THR A 31 -28.69 -17.83 -11.10
CA THR A 31 -27.25 -17.57 -11.30
C THR A 31 -26.95 -16.09 -11.46
N ILE A 32 -27.71 -15.35 -12.29
CA ILE A 32 -27.52 -13.90 -12.48
C ILE A 32 -27.63 -13.15 -11.15
N VAL A 33 -28.66 -13.44 -10.36
CA VAL A 33 -28.85 -12.81 -9.05
C VAL A 33 -27.67 -13.11 -8.12
N LEU A 34 -27.20 -14.36 -8.10
CA LEU A 34 -26.05 -14.76 -7.29
C LEU A 34 -24.77 -14.00 -7.71
N ILE A 35 -24.52 -13.86 -9.01
CA ILE A 35 -23.36 -13.12 -9.53
C ILE A 35 -23.45 -11.65 -9.14
N PHE A 36 -24.61 -11.03 -9.34
CA PHE A 36 -24.82 -9.64 -8.98
C PHE A 36 -24.58 -9.41 -7.49
N LEU A 37 -25.07 -10.32 -6.64
CA LEU A 37 -24.81 -10.30 -5.21
C LEU A 37 -23.32 -10.46 -4.88
N VAL A 38 -22.61 -11.40 -5.51
CA VAL A 38 -21.17 -11.60 -5.29
C VAL A 38 -20.36 -10.38 -5.75
N ALA A 39 -20.70 -9.79 -6.90
CA ALA A 39 -20.06 -8.58 -7.43
C ALA A 39 -20.31 -7.38 -6.50
N LEU A 40 -21.57 -7.17 -6.08
CA LEU A 40 -21.95 -6.11 -5.15
C LEU A 40 -21.21 -6.24 -3.81
N VAL A 41 -21.18 -7.44 -3.24
CA VAL A 41 -20.43 -7.72 -2.01
C VAL A 41 -18.94 -7.48 -2.22
N SER A 42 -18.37 -7.86 -3.37
CA SER A 42 -16.95 -7.64 -3.68
C SER A 42 -16.60 -6.15 -3.75
N VAL A 43 -17.44 -5.34 -4.40
CA VAL A 43 -17.28 -3.89 -4.48
C VAL A 43 -17.37 -3.25 -3.09
N LEU A 44 -18.37 -3.62 -2.29
CA LEU A 44 -18.51 -3.12 -0.91
C LEU A 44 -17.32 -3.49 -0.03
N VAL A 45 -16.87 -4.74 -0.11
CA VAL A 45 -15.68 -5.21 0.62
C VAL A 45 -14.45 -4.42 0.17
N ASN A 46 -14.25 -4.21 -1.13
CA ASN A 46 -13.11 -3.44 -1.65
C ASN A 46 -13.16 -1.97 -1.22
N GLN A 47 -14.34 -1.35 -1.18
CA GLN A 47 -14.51 0.03 -0.74
C GLN A 47 -14.15 0.23 0.74
N TRP A 48 -14.32 -0.78 1.58
CA TRP A 48 -13.97 -0.73 3.00
C TRP A 48 -12.57 -1.30 3.30
N ARG A 49 -11.95 -1.96 2.33
CA ARG A 49 -10.64 -2.57 2.50
C ARG A 49 -9.57 -1.49 2.50
N LYS A 50 -8.95 -1.30 3.66
CA LYS A 50 -7.69 -0.57 3.78
C LYS A 50 -6.56 -1.38 3.16
N ASP A 51 -5.58 -0.70 2.59
CA ASP A 51 -4.35 -1.34 2.12
C ASP A 51 -3.69 -2.12 3.28
N LYS A 52 -3.29 -3.37 3.02
CA LYS A 52 -2.80 -4.28 4.06
C LYS A 52 -1.44 -3.84 4.59
N CYS A 53 -0.56 -3.32 3.73
CA CYS A 53 0.78 -2.87 4.06
C CYS A 53 0.72 -1.58 4.87
N LEU A 54 0.02 -0.57 4.36
CA LEU A 54 -0.13 0.72 5.06
C LEU A 54 -0.82 0.54 6.42
N LYS A 55 -1.80 -0.37 6.52
CA LYS A 55 -2.45 -0.71 7.79
C LYS A 55 -1.49 -1.20 8.87
N LEU A 56 -0.30 -1.71 8.52
CA LEU A 56 0.70 -2.12 9.50
C LEU A 56 1.27 -0.93 10.29
N LEU A 57 1.30 0.26 9.68
CA LEU A 57 1.77 1.52 10.24
C LEU A 57 0.64 2.42 10.75
N ASN A 58 -0.63 1.99 10.67
CA ASN A 58 -1.76 2.78 11.13
C ASN A 58 -1.75 3.01 12.66
N ARG A 59 -1.90 4.27 13.06
CA ARG A 59 -1.80 4.83 14.42
C ARG A 59 -0.42 4.64 15.04
N TYR A 60 0.60 4.84 14.22
CA TYR A 60 1.97 5.02 14.69
C TYR A 60 2.47 6.34 14.13
N HIS A 61 3.42 6.93 14.85
CA HIS A 61 4.25 7.98 14.32
C HIS A 61 5.03 7.46 13.11
N ALA A 62 4.90 8.14 11.98
CA ALA A 62 5.52 7.74 10.74
C ALA A 62 5.88 8.95 9.88
N THR A 63 6.85 8.76 8.99
CA THR A 63 7.22 9.73 7.97
C THR A 63 6.74 9.28 6.61
N TYR A 64 5.98 10.12 5.93
CA TYR A 64 5.57 10.00 4.54
C TYR A 64 6.61 10.66 3.63
N LEU A 65 7.17 9.88 2.71
CA LEU A 65 8.17 10.30 1.73
C LEU A 65 7.57 10.30 0.33
N ASN A 66 7.71 11.41 -0.39
CA ASN A 66 7.17 11.55 -1.74
C ASN A 66 8.25 11.64 -2.82
N LYS A 67 7.83 11.42 -4.07
CA LYS A 67 8.69 11.53 -5.27
C LYS A 67 9.27 12.92 -5.48
N ASN A 68 8.69 13.96 -4.86
CA ASN A 68 9.17 15.35 -4.94
C ASN A 68 10.26 15.68 -3.91
N GLY A 69 10.73 14.69 -3.15
CA GLY A 69 11.79 14.88 -2.16
C GLY A 69 11.34 15.52 -0.85
N ARG A 70 10.03 15.76 -0.66
CA ARG A 70 9.50 16.31 0.60
C ARG A 70 9.12 15.18 1.54
N SER A 71 9.52 15.33 2.80
CA SER A 71 9.05 14.50 3.91
C SER A 71 7.98 15.21 4.73
N MET A 72 6.95 14.48 5.15
CA MET A 72 6.00 14.91 6.18
C MET A 72 5.95 13.84 7.26
N TRP A 73 5.83 14.19 8.54
CA TRP A 73 5.78 13.22 9.64
C TRP A 73 4.62 13.50 10.59
N GLY A 74 4.26 12.50 11.39
CA GLY A 74 3.17 12.58 12.35
C GLY A 74 2.48 11.23 12.55
N ASP A 75 1.35 11.26 13.25
CA ASP A 75 0.50 10.09 13.47
C ASP A 75 -0.24 9.70 12.19
N LEU A 76 0.07 8.50 11.67
CA LEU A 76 -0.51 8.00 10.44
C LEU A 76 -1.90 7.38 10.65
N ILE A 77 -2.93 7.89 10.00
CA ILE A 77 -4.26 7.30 9.95
C ILE A 77 -4.53 6.80 8.53
N VAL A 78 -4.78 5.50 8.41
CA VAL A 78 -5.02 4.84 7.12
C VAL A 78 -6.51 4.73 6.88
N TYR A 79 -6.99 5.26 5.76
CA TYR A 79 -8.36 5.08 5.27
C TYR A 79 -8.39 4.09 4.09
N SER A 80 -9.58 3.76 3.57
CA SER A 80 -9.66 2.91 2.38
C SER A 80 -9.27 3.64 1.10
N LYS A 81 -9.47 4.97 1.06
CA LYS A 81 -9.20 5.83 -0.10
C LYS A 81 -8.17 6.93 0.19
N GLY A 82 -7.21 6.69 1.07
CA GLY A 82 -6.19 7.69 1.38
C GLY A 82 -5.53 7.50 2.74
N LEU A 83 -4.67 8.44 3.06
CA LEU A 83 -3.99 8.56 4.34
C LEU A 83 -4.29 9.92 4.93
N GLU A 84 -4.22 10.01 6.24
CA GLU A 84 -4.11 11.26 6.96
C GLU A 84 -2.87 11.20 7.82
N LEU A 85 -2.10 12.27 7.83
CA LEU A 85 -0.95 12.43 8.70
C LEU A 85 -1.25 13.56 9.66
N VAL A 86 -1.44 13.23 10.93
CA VAL A 86 -1.72 14.21 11.98
C VAL A 86 -0.39 14.69 12.54
N PHE A 87 -0.11 15.98 12.42
CA PHE A 87 1.18 16.55 12.82
C PHE A 87 1.31 16.62 14.34
N ASP A 88 2.54 16.50 14.84
CA ASP A 88 2.83 16.60 16.29
C ASP A 88 2.53 17.98 16.85
N ALA A 89 2.73 19.00 16.01
CA ALA A 89 2.44 20.39 16.30
C ALA A 89 1.74 21.02 15.09
N SER A 90 0.85 21.95 15.38
CA SER A 90 0.25 22.76 14.33
C SER A 90 1.28 23.71 13.73
N TYR A 91 1.19 23.96 12.42
CA TYR A 91 2.04 24.94 11.76
C TYR A 91 1.23 25.89 10.90
N GLU A 92 1.64 27.15 10.86
CA GLU A 92 1.00 28.14 10.00
C GLU A 92 1.47 27.99 8.55
N SER A 93 0.50 27.96 7.64
CA SER A 93 0.77 28.04 6.21
C SER A 93 1.14 29.45 5.79
N SER A 94 1.61 29.60 4.54
CA SER A 94 1.89 30.90 3.91
C SER A 94 0.71 31.88 3.93
N HIS A 95 -0.51 31.40 4.17
CA HIS A 95 -1.73 32.20 4.24
C HIS A 95 -2.17 32.48 5.69
N GLY A 96 -1.34 32.19 6.70
CA GLY A 96 -1.68 32.38 8.11
C GLY A 96 -2.72 31.39 8.65
N ILE A 97 -2.98 30.31 7.91
CA ILE A 97 -3.90 29.24 8.35
C ILE A 97 -3.10 28.17 9.06
N GLU A 98 -3.48 27.89 10.30
CA GLU A 98 -2.98 26.80 11.12
C GLU A 98 -3.37 25.43 10.55
N LYS A 99 -2.40 24.54 10.37
CA LYS A 99 -2.59 23.18 9.85
C LYS A 99 -2.22 22.16 10.91
N THR A 100 -3.12 21.21 11.17
CA THR A 100 -2.97 20.15 12.17
C THR A 100 -2.83 18.76 11.55
N SER A 101 -3.27 18.58 10.30
CA SER A 101 -3.08 17.33 9.57
C SER A 101 -2.99 17.56 8.05
N ALA A 102 -2.50 16.55 7.34
CA ALA A 102 -2.52 16.48 5.88
C ALA A 102 -3.27 15.22 5.41
N LEU A 103 -4.28 15.43 4.56
CA LEU A 103 -4.93 14.35 3.81
C LEU A 103 -4.15 14.06 2.54
N ILE A 104 -3.80 12.79 2.34
CA ILE A 104 -3.12 12.29 1.16
C ILE A 104 -4.12 11.43 0.39
N TYR A 105 -4.59 11.98 -0.72
CA TYR A 105 -5.61 11.35 -1.57
C TYR A 105 -4.99 10.26 -2.48
N PRO A 106 -5.80 9.38 -3.09
CA PRO A 106 -5.29 8.26 -3.88
C PRO A 106 -4.33 8.65 -4.99
N LYS A 107 -4.59 9.77 -5.67
CA LYS A 107 -3.71 10.30 -6.71
C LYS A 107 -2.34 10.70 -6.16
N GLN A 108 -2.30 11.31 -4.97
CA GLN A 108 -1.04 11.68 -4.32
C GLN A 108 -0.30 10.47 -3.75
N MET A 109 -1.02 9.38 -3.42
CA MET A 109 -0.38 8.12 -3.00
C MET A 109 0.39 7.44 -4.15
N GLU A 110 0.13 7.78 -5.42
CA GLU A 110 0.94 7.32 -6.56
C GLU A 110 2.34 7.95 -6.56
N ASP A 111 2.47 9.11 -5.90
CA ASP A 111 3.75 9.78 -5.64
C ASP A 111 4.39 9.37 -4.31
N CYS A 112 3.81 8.39 -3.60
CA CYS A 112 4.39 7.86 -2.38
C CYS A 112 5.62 7.02 -2.74
N VAL A 113 6.79 7.41 -2.24
CA VAL A 113 8.00 6.59 -2.33
C VAL A 113 7.97 5.56 -1.21
N ALA A 114 7.81 6.04 0.02
CA ALA A 114 7.69 5.18 1.17
C ALA A 114 7.03 5.84 2.37
N VAL A 115 6.56 5.01 3.30
CA VAL A 115 6.15 5.39 4.64
C VAL A 115 7.07 4.68 5.62
N ALA A 116 7.81 5.45 6.40
CA ALA A 116 8.83 4.98 7.33
C ALA A 116 8.36 5.12 8.78
N ARG A 117 8.66 4.13 9.62
CA ARG A 117 8.48 4.19 11.07
C ARG A 117 9.77 3.76 11.77
N ILE A 118 10.16 4.54 12.77
CA ILE A 118 11.36 4.30 13.55
C ILE A 118 11.00 3.44 14.76
N ALA A 119 11.76 2.37 14.98
CA ALA A 119 11.47 1.44 16.08
C ALA A 119 11.75 2.05 17.46
N GLU A 120 12.70 2.99 17.54
CA GLU A 120 13.19 3.60 18.78
C GLU A 120 12.29 4.75 19.29
N GLY A 121 11.45 5.34 18.43
CA GLY A 121 10.44 6.33 18.83
C GLY A 121 9.16 5.70 19.42
N LEU A 122 9.07 4.37 19.49
CA LEU A 122 7.85 3.68 19.90
C LEU A 122 7.67 3.63 21.41
N SER A 123 6.47 3.97 21.88
CA SER A 123 6.09 3.71 23.27
C SER A 123 6.14 2.21 23.59
N HIS A 124 6.23 1.88 24.87
CA HIS A 124 6.28 0.47 25.29
C HIS A 124 5.03 -0.34 24.87
N ARG A 125 3.87 0.32 24.72
CA ARG A 125 2.65 -0.31 24.19
C ARG A 125 2.74 -0.57 22.69
N GLU A 126 3.28 0.39 21.94
CA GLU A 126 3.49 0.31 20.50
C GLU A 126 4.54 -0.72 20.14
N SER A 127 5.68 -0.75 20.84
CA SER A 127 6.71 -1.76 20.67
C SER A 127 6.16 -3.18 20.87
N ARG A 128 5.32 -3.40 21.89
CA ARG A 128 4.63 -4.69 22.09
C ARG A 128 3.65 -5.03 20.95
N ARG A 129 2.93 -4.05 20.41
CA ARG A 129 2.03 -4.24 19.26
C ARG A 129 2.82 -4.58 18.00
N ARG A 130 3.92 -3.87 17.73
CA ARG A 130 4.87 -4.13 16.65
C ARG A 130 5.41 -5.56 16.74
N MET A 131 5.90 -5.98 17.91
CA MET A 131 6.40 -7.34 18.11
C MET A 131 5.33 -8.41 17.84
N LYS A 132 4.08 -8.13 18.22
CA LYS A 132 2.95 -9.00 17.91
C LYS A 132 2.65 -9.05 16.40
N GLN A 133 2.79 -7.94 15.67
CA GLN A 133 2.65 -7.90 14.21
C GLN A 133 3.74 -8.74 13.54
N ILE A 134 5.00 -8.50 13.88
CA ILE A 134 6.19 -9.26 13.49
C ILE A 134 5.95 -10.77 13.66
N ARG A 135 5.66 -11.21 14.89
CA ARG A 135 5.42 -12.63 15.19
C ARG A 135 4.28 -13.23 14.38
N ARG A 136 3.21 -12.48 14.12
CA ARG A 136 2.04 -12.93 13.34
C ARG A 136 2.33 -13.03 11.83
N SER A 137 3.28 -12.25 11.32
CA SER A 137 3.69 -12.31 9.92
C SER A 137 4.69 -13.44 9.69
N PHE A 138 5.65 -13.65 10.60
CA PHE A 138 6.61 -14.76 10.51
C PHE A 138 6.00 -16.14 10.77
N ARG A 139 4.95 -16.22 11.59
CA ARG A 139 4.27 -17.48 11.91
C ARG A 139 2.77 -17.35 11.63
N PRO A 140 2.35 -17.32 10.36
CA PRO A 140 0.95 -17.16 10.01
C PRO A 140 0.16 -18.39 10.48
N GLY A 141 -0.91 -18.14 11.25
CA GLY A 141 -1.84 -19.19 11.69
C GLY A 141 -2.60 -19.82 10.51
N PRO A 142 -3.23 -21.00 10.73
CA PRO A 142 -3.90 -21.77 9.67
C PRO A 142 -5.00 -20.98 8.97
N ILE A 143 -5.75 -20.14 9.68
CA ILE A 143 -6.82 -19.29 9.11
C ILE A 143 -6.27 -18.26 8.11
N ARG A 144 -5.07 -17.70 8.36
CA ARG A 144 -4.46 -16.73 7.43
C ARG A 144 -3.99 -17.45 6.17
N LYS A 145 -3.48 -18.68 6.30
CA LYS A 145 -3.10 -19.53 5.17
C LYS A 145 -4.30 -19.91 4.30
N THR A 146 -5.41 -20.34 4.91
CA THR A 146 -6.63 -20.72 4.17
C THR A 146 -7.32 -19.53 3.52
N ARG A 147 -7.43 -18.38 4.22
CA ARG A 147 -7.99 -17.15 3.62
C ARG A 147 -7.19 -16.69 2.40
N ARG A 148 -5.86 -16.84 2.42
CA ARG A 148 -5.00 -16.52 1.27
C ARG A 148 -5.29 -17.46 0.09
N GLY A 149 -5.40 -18.76 0.32
CA GLY A 149 -5.83 -19.71 -0.72
C GLY A 149 -7.22 -19.41 -1.30
N PHE A 150 -8.15 -18.93 -0.47
CA PHE A 150 -9.49 -18.55 -0.93
C PHE A 150 -9.49 -17.34 -1.87
N GLN A 151 -8.56 -16.40 -1.73
CA GLN A 151 -8.46 -15.25 -2.66
C GLN A 151 -8.13 -15.71 -4.09
N ASN A 152 -7.28 -16.72 -4.24
CA ASN A 152 -6.94 -17.31 -5.55
C ASN A 152 -8.14 -18.05 -6.16
N LEU A 153 -8.94 -18.69 -5.31
CA LEU A 153 -10.14 -19.39 -5.72
C LEU A 153 -11.20 -18.43 -6.27
N VAL A 154 -11.39 -17.26 -5.62
CA VAL A 154 -12.29 -16.20 -6.11
C VAL A 154 -11.87 -15.68 -7.49
N ASN A 155 -10.57 -15.49 -7.73
CA ASN A 155 -10.06 -15.06 -9.04
C ASN A 155 -10.31 -16.13 -10.11
N THR A 156 -10.13 -17.40 -9.78
CA THR A 156 -10.39 -18.51 -10.72
C THR A 156 -11.89 -18.63 -11.04
N PHE A 157 -12.76 -18.48 -10.03
CA PHE A 157 -14.21 -18.47 -10.23
C PHE A 157 -14.65 -17.29 -11.09
N ARG A 158 -14.01 -16.13 -10.93
CA ARG A 158 -14.27 -14.93 -11.73
C ARG A 158 -13.93 -15.13 -13.20
N ASP A 159 -12.76 -15.68 -13.51
CA ASP A 159 -12.34 -15.92 -14.91
C ASP A 159 -13.22 -16.96 -15.61
N ALA A 160 -13.54 -18.05 -14.91
CA ALA A 160 -14.48 -19.05 -15.42
C ALA A 160 -15.87 -18.44 -15.67
N PHE A 161 -16.28 -17.51 -14.80
CA PHE A 161 -17.54 -16.81 -14.93
C PHE A 161 -17.57 -15.83 -16.11
N SER A 162 -16.54 -15.00 -16.30
CA SER A 162 -16.46 -14.10 -17.46
C SER A 162 -16.53 -14.87 -18.78
N LYS A 163 -15.82 -16.01 -18.86
CA LYS A 163 -15.89 -16.90 -20.04
C LYS A 163 -17.29 -17.48 -20.26
N ALA A 164 -17.98 -17.89 -19.19
CA ALA A 164 -19.35 -18.37 -19.28
C ALA A 164 -20.34 -17.27 -19.72
N LEU A 165 -20.19 -16.05 -19.20
CA LEU A 165 -21.00 -14.89 -19.58
C LEU A 165 -20.79 -14.51 -21.06
N THR A 166 -19.54 -14.44 -21.52
CA THR A 166 -19.22 -14.16 -22.93
C THR A 166 -19.76 -15.23 -23.86
N ALA A 167 -19.61 -16.51 -23.52
CA ALA A 167 -20.16 -17.62 -24.31
C ALA A 167 -21.69 -17.55 -24.40
N PHE A 168 -22.35 -17.16 -23.30
CA PHE A 168 -23.80 -17.04 -23.23
C PHE A 168 -24.33 -15.83 -24.01
N ILE A 169 -23.68 -14.66 -23.91
CA ILE A 169 -24.00 -13.48 -24.75
C ILE A 169 -23.84 -13.85 -26.23
N GLY A 170 -22.81 -14.62 -26.57
CA GLY A 170 -22.63 -15.17 -27.92
C GLY A 170 -23.81 -16.04 -28.38
N GLN A 171 -24.32 -16.92 -27.52
CA GLN A 171 -25.47 -17.77 -27.83
C GLN A 171 -26.79 -17.00 -27.98
N ILE A 172 -27.05 -16.00 -27.13
CA ILE A 172 -28.23 -15.14 -27.27
C ILE A 172 -28.15 -14.29 -28.55
N ALA A 173 -26.98 -13.72 -28.85
CA ALA A 173 -26.78 -12.96 -30.08
C ALA A 173 -27.00 -13.83 -31.33
N GLN A 174 -26.62 -15.11 -31.28
CA GLN A 174 -26.87 -16.06 -32.38
C GLN A 174 -28.36 -16.43 -32.54
N HIS A 175 -29.12 -16.48 -31.45
CA HIS A 175 -30.55 -16.82 -31.49
C HIS A 175 -31.49 -15.63 -31.73
N THR A 176 -31.00 -14.39 -31.56
CA THR A 176 -31.80 -13.17 -31.71
C THR A 176 -31.39 -12.44 -32.98
N GLN A 177 -31.90 -12.91 -34.12
CA GLN A 177 -31.67 -12.35 -35.48
C GLN A 177 -32.41 -11.01 -35.70
N ASN A 178 -32.48 -10.14 -34.69
CA ASN A 178 -33.08 -8.80 -34.79
C ASN A 178 -31.99 -7.74 -34.56
N ASP A 179 -31.81 -6.88 -35.57
CA ASP A 179 -30.75 -5.86 -35.76
C ASP A 179 -30.61 -4.79 -34.65
N SER A 180 -31.34 -4.87 -33.54
CA SER A 180 -31.34 -3.85 -32.48
C SER A 180 -30.43 -4.12 -31.28
N ILE A 181 -29.84 -5.33 -31.18
CA ILE A 181 -28.98 -5.72 -30.04
C ILE A 181 -27.48 -5.69 -30.40
N SER A 182 -27.13 -5.70 -31.69
CA SER A 182 -25.74 -5.61 -32.17
C SER A 182 -25.07 -4.27 -31.82
N SER A 183 -25.83 -3.19 -31.61
CA SER A 183 -25.30 -1.89 -31.20
C SER A 183 -24.92 -1.79 -29.71
N ASN A 184 -25.40 -2.70 -28.86
CA ASN A 184 -25.13 -2.71 -27.41
C ASN A 184 -24.04 -3.71 -26.99
N GLN A 185 -23.53 -4.54 -27.90
CA GLN A 185 -22.47 -5.51 -27.61
C GLN A 185 -21.17 -4.85 -27.11
N GLY A 186 -20.78 -3.73 -27.72
CA GLY A 186 -19.56 -2.99 -27.32
C GLY A 186 -19.65 -2.42 -25.90
N HIS A 187 -20.82 -1.90 -25.50
CA HIS A 187 -21.02 -1.29 -24.19
C HIS A 187 -21.08 -2.33 -23.06
N VAL A 188 -21.56 -3.55 -23.36
CA VAL A 188 -21.55 -4.67 -22.41
C VAL A 188 -20.14 -5.26 -22.24
N GLN A 189 -19.32 -5.23 -23.30
CA GLN A 189 -17.90 -5.60 -23.22
C GLN A 189 -17.09 -4.58 -22.41
N GLU A 190 -17.29 -3.27 -22.63
CA GLU A 190 -16.65 -2.22 -21.82
C GLU A 190 -17.04 -2.30 -20.34
N LEU A 191 -18.33 -2.53 -20.03
CA LEU A 191 -18.77 -2.74 -18.64
C LEU A 191 -18.18 -4.03 -18.04
N GLY A 192 -18.00 -5.08 -18.85
CA GLY A 192 -17.31 -6.31 -18.46
C GLY A 192 -15.85 -6.04 -18.11
N ASP A 193 -15.15 -5.30 -18.96
CA ASP A 193 -13.73 -4.96 -18.81
C ASP A 193 -13.48 -4.00 -17.65
N ASP A 194 -14.35 -3.02 -17.40
CA ASP A 194 -14.27 -2.11 -16.24
C ASP A 194 -14.54 -2.86 -14.92
N LEU A 195 -15.52 -3.77 -14.91
CA LEU A 195 -15.76 -4.63 -13.76
C LEU A 195 -14.56 -5.55 -13.53
N LEU A 196 -13.99 -6.14 -14.59
CA LEU A 196 -12.82 -7.04 -14.59
C LEU A 196 -11.52 -6.33 -14.16
N GLY A 197 -11.29 -5.10 -14.59
CA GLY A 197 -10.10 -4.30 -14.28
C GLY A 197 -10.03 -3.80 -12.83
N ALA A 198 -11.18 -3.63 -12.16
CA ALA A 198 -11.24 -3.11 -10.79
C ALA A 198 -10.68 -4.05 -9.69
N ALA A 199 -10.23 -5.26 -10.05
CA ALA A 199 -9.57 -6.20 -9.14
C ALA A 199 -8.28 -6.79 -9.73
N ALA A 200 -7.43 -5.94 -10.28
CA ALA A 200 -6.06 -6.32 -10.63
C ALA A 200 -5.36 -7.02 -9.44
N ASN A 201 -4.54 -8.02 -9.80
CA ASN A 201 -4.12 -9.14 -8.97
C ASN A 201 -3.22 -8.77 -7.78
N ALA A 202 -3.82 -8.64 -6.60
CA ALA A 202 -3.09 -8.48 -5.32
C ALA A 202 -2.36 -9.73 -4.84
N TYR A 203 -2.52 -10.87 -5.52
CA TYR A 203 -1.83 -12.10 -5.19
C TYR A 203 -0.66 -12.31 -6.13
N GLU A 204 0.53 -12.34 -5.56
CA GLU A 204 1.77 -12.62 -6.28
C GLU A 204 2.42 -13.87 -5.67
N PRO A 205 2.38 -15.02 -6.38
CA PRO A 205 2.91 -16.28 -5.87
C PRO A 205 4.38 -16.19 -5.45
N LEU A 206 5.16 -15.33 -6.13
CA LEU A 206 6.57 -15.11 -5.84
C LEU A 206 6.75 -14.45 -4.47
N LEU A 207 6.13 -13.30 -4.22
CA LEU A 207 6.24 -12.62 -2.92
C LEU A 207 5.61 -13.42 -1.79
N GLU A 208 4.50 -14.10 -2.05
CA GLU A 208 3.80 -14.90 -1.04
C GLU A 208 4.70 -15.97 -0.40
N ARG A 209 5.51 -16.66 -1.22
CA ARG A 209 6.43 -17.70 -0.74
C ARG A 209 7.52 -17.16 0.18
N HIS A 210 7.86 -15.88 0.05
CA HIS A 210 8.96 -15.25 0.75
C HIS A 210 8.51 -14.33 1.90
N ILE A 211 7.21 -14.26 2.21
CA ILE A 211 6.74 -13.58 3.42
C ILE A 211 7.40 -14.22 4.64
N GLY A 212 8.01 -13.37 5.47
CA GLY A 212 8.71 -13.73 6.69
C GLY A 212 10.17 -14.15 6.47
N GLN A 213 10.70 -14.03 5.26
CA GLN A 213 12.11 -14.28 4.96
C GLN A 213 12.92 -12.98 5.03
N PRO A 214 14.22 -13.07 5.36
CA PRO A 214 15.12 -11.93 5.30
C PRO A 214 15.28 -11.49 3.84
N VAL A 215 15.26 -10.17 3.63
CA VAL A 215 15.35 -9.52 2.33
C VAL A 215 16.18 -8.25 2.44
N VAL A 216 16.77 -7.85 1.32
CA VAL A 216 17.24 -6.49 1.11
C VAL A 216 16.32 -5.86 0.07
N ALA A 217 15.67 -4.76 0.45
CA ALA A 217 14.85 -3.99 -0.45
C ALA A 217 15.67 -2.84 -1.02
N GLU A 218 15.97 -2.88 -2.32
CA GLU A 218 16.54 -1.75 -3.04
C GLU A 218 15.41 -0.81 -3.43
N VAL A 219 15.36 0.38 -2.85
CA VAL A 219 14.34 1.39 -3.15
C VAL A 219 14.97 2.47 -4.01
N GLN A 220 14.43 2.65 -5.22
CA GLN A 220 14.78 3.73 -6.12
C GLN A 220 14.06 5.01 -5.68
N TYR A 221 14.75 6.14 -5.81
CA TYR A 221 14.19 7.45 -5.50
C TYR A 221 14.40 8.40 -6.69
N PRO A 222 13.35 9.14 -7.13
CA PRO A 222 13.44 9.94 -8.35
C PRO A 222 14.45 11.10 -8.29
N ASN A 223 14.77 11.58 -7.09
CA ASN A 223 15.67 12.72 -6.88
C ASN A 223 17.08 12.26 -6.45
N ALA A 224 17.41 10.99 -6.69
CA ALA A 224 18.76 10.49 -6.48
C ALA A 224 19.76 11.15 -7.41
N PRO A 225 21.02 11.34 -6.99
CA PRO A 225 22.13 11.27 -7.92
C PRO A 225 22.01 9.99 -8.77
N ALA A 226 22.29 10.09 -10.07
CA ALA A 226 22.00 9.01 -11.02
C ALA A 226 22.60 7.67 -10.56
N GLY A 227 21.75 6.64 -10.47
CA GLY A 227 22.15 5.27 -10.15
C GLY A 227 22.10 4.90 -8.67
N GLU A 228 22.02 5.86 -7.74
CA GLU A 228 21.98 5.50 -6.32
C GLU A 228 20.64 4.90 -5.90
N LYS A 229 20.73 3.85 -5.07
CA LYS A 229 19.58 3.12 -4.51
C LYS A 229 19.73 3.03 -3.01
N LEU A 230 18.59 2.98 -2.32
CA LEU A 230 18.55 2.79 -0.89
C LEU A 230 18.36 1.30 -0.58
N ASP A 231 19.37 0.70 0.04
CA ASP A 231 19.32 -0.70 0.45
C ASP A 231 18.82 -0.83 1.88
N ILE A 232 17.62 -1.37 2.04
CA ILE A 232 17.03 -1.60 3.35
C ILE A 232 16.99 -3.09 3.65
N PRO A 233 17.90 -3.57 4.52
CA PRO A 233 17.80 -4.92 5.03
C PRO A 233 16.62 -5.05 5.99
N GLY A 234 15.96 -6.20 5.98
CA GLY A 234 14.89 -6.49 6.91
C GLY A 234 14.17 -7.77 6.54
N TYR A 235 12.90 -7.84 6.90
CA TYR A 235 12.07 -8.99 6.62
C TYR A 235 10.81 -8.59 5.85
N LEU A 236 10.46 -9.36 4.82
CA LEU A 236 9.23 -9.13 4.07
C LEU A 236 8.01 -9.49 4.93
N VAL A 237 7.21 -8.50 5.33
CA VAL A 237 6.10 -8.68 6.27
C VAL A 237 4.77 -8.98 5.57
N ASP A 238 4.47 -8.22 4.52
CA ASP A 238 3.27 -8.37 3.68
C ASP A 238 3.50 -7.58 2.38
N TYR A 239 2.62 -7.78 1.41
CA TYR A 239 2.58 -7.01 0.17
C TYR A 239 1.13 -6.70 -0.23
N SER A 240 0.98 -5.71 -1.10
CA SER A 240 -0.25 -5.39 -1.82
C SER A 240 0.06 -5.11 -3.29
N ASP A 241 -0.96 -4.75 -4.07
CA ASP A 241 -0.78 -4.32 -5.46
C ASP A 241 0.23 -3.18 -5.58
N LYS A 242 0.22 -2.26 -4.62
CA LYS A 242 0.95 -1.00 -4.68
C LYS A 242 2.16 -0.94 -3.75
N PHE A 243 2.17 -1.72 -2.67
CA PHE A 243 3.15 -1.52 -1.60
C PHE A 243 3.79 -2.83 -1.13
N LEU A 244 5.06 -2.72 -0.74
CA LEU A 244 5.80 -3.76 -0.02
C LEU A 244 6.06 -3.30 1.41
N ALA A 245 5.85 -4.17 2.39
CA ALA A 245 6.16 -3.89 3.79
C ALA A 245 7.39 -4.67 4.24
N ILE A 246 8.45 -3.97 4.61
CA ILE A 246 9.71 -4.53 5.12
C ILE A 246 9.95 -4.00 6.53
N PHE A 247 10.10 -4.89 7.51
CA PHE A 247 10.40 -4.49 8.89
C PHE A 247 11.82 -4.88 9.26
N ASN A 248 12.62 -3.91 9.70
CA ASN A 248 13.97 -4.16 10.19
C ASN A 248 13.97 -4.33 11.72
N VAL A 249 14.44 -5.49 12.19
CA VAL A 249 14.45 -5.84 13.62
C VAL A 249 15.86 -5.90 14.20
N GLU A 250 16.87 -6.09 13.36
CA GLU A 250 18.19 -6.61 13.77
C GLU A 250 19.33 -5.60 13.65
N HIS A 251 19.13 -4.51 12.91
CA HIS A 251 20.19 -3.51 12.73
C HIS A 251 20.17 -2.49 13.86
N ASP A 252 21.36 -2.07 14.29
CA ASP A 252 21.53 -0.93 15.19
C ASP A 252 21.77 0.36 14.37
N PRO A 253 21.56 1.54 14.98
CA PRO A 253 22.00 2.80 14.40
C PRO A 253 23.49 2.75 14.02
N ILE A 254 23.84 3.34 12.88
CA ILE A 254 25.22 3.42 12.39
C ILE A 254 25.98 4.43 13.24
N ASP A 255 25.44 5.65 13.33
CA ASP A 255 25.97 6.72 14.17
C ASP A 255 24.84 7.67 14.61
N THR A 256 25.13 8.47 15.63
CA THR A 256 24.26 9.56 16.10
C THR A 256 25.12 10.78 16.36
N HIS A 257 24.71 11.91 15.77
CA HIS A 257 25.37 13.19 15.86
C HIS A 257 24.50 14.18 16.62
N GLN A 258 25.09 14.88 17.59
CA GLN A 258 24.48 16.06 18.22
C GLN A 258 25.25 17.30 17.78
N LEU A 259 24.57 18.19 17.06
CA LEU A 259 25.21 19.28 16.33
C LEU A 259 24.43 20.59 16.51
N THR A 260 25.14 21.71 16.61
CA THR A 260 24.53 23.04 16.51
C THR A 260 24.77 23.57 15.09
N ILE A 261 23.69 23.90 14.38
CA ILE A 261 23.74 24.28 12.96
C ILE A 261 23.68 25.79 12.84
N ASP A 262 24.81 26.41 12.55
CA ASP A 262 24.93 27.84 12.28
C ASP A 262 25.41 28.05 10.82
N GLY A 263 24.51 28.49 9.95
CA GLY A 263 24.76 28.54 8.51
C GLY A 263 24.63 27.18 7.83
N GLU A 264 25.42 26.95 6.78
CA GLU A 264 25.44 25.68 6.03
C GLU A 264 26.55 24.78 6.55
N SER A 265 26.23 23.49 6.73
CA SER A 265 27.18 22.47 7.17
C SER A 265 26.94 21.17 6.42
N GLU A 266 28.04 20.51 6.06
CA GLU A 266 28.04 19.21 5.40
C GLU A 266 28.62 18.17 6.35
N HIS A 267 27.94 17.03 6.42
CA HIS A 267 28.27 15.90 7.29
C HIS A 267 28.23 14.62 6.46
N GLU A 268 28.76 13.53 7.01
CA GLU A 268 28.72 12.25 6.32
C GLU A 268 27.25 11.83 6.10
N GLY A 269 26.83 11.81 4.83
CA GLY A 269 25.49 11.40 4.43
C GLY A 269 24.38 12.46 4.54
N PHE A 270 24.64 13.67 5.05
CA PHE A 270 23.66 14.77 5.02
C PHE A 270 24.26 16.16 4.95
N THR A 271 23.42 17.10 4.52
CA THR A 271 23.65 18.53 4.69
C THR A 271 22.57 19.14 5.57
N ALA A 272 22.99 20.09 6.41
CA ALA A 272 22.09 20.84 7.28
C ALA A 272 22.37 22.33 7.12
N SER A 273 21.31 23.13 6.96
CA SER A 273 21.41 24.58 6.83
C SER A 273 20.46 25.32 7.74
N TRP A 274 20.94 26.43 8.31
CA TRP A 274 20.16 27.38 9.09
C TRP A 274 20.31 28.78 8.48
N VAL A 275 19.23 29.29 7.87
CA VAL A 275 19.24 30.61 7.23
C VAL A 275 17.94 31.35 7.54
N LYS A 276 18.04 32.51 8.21
CA LYS A 276 16.92 33.45 8.46
C LYS A 276 15.68 32.78 9.08
N GLY A 277 15.83 32.03 10.17
CA GLY A 277 14.68 31.39 10.82
C GLY A 277 14.26 30.06 10.20
N ARG A 278 14.92 29.62 9.11
CA ARG A 278 14.60 28.36 8.43
C ARG A 278 15.72 27.35 8.59
N PHE A 279 15.37 26.20 9.15
CA PHE A 279 16.21 25.01 9.23
C PHE A 279 15.85 24.04 8.10
N THR A 280 16.84 23.56 7.37
CA THR A 280 16.68 22.55 6.32
C THR A 280 17.69 21.43 6.56
N LEU A 281 17.22 20.19 6.52
CA LEU A 281 18.05 18.98 6.60
C LEU A 281 17.79 18.15 5.35
N THR A 282 18.87 17.77 4.65
CA THR A 282 18.82 17.01 3.40
C THR A 282 19.68 15.76 3.54
N CYS A 283 19.13 14.60 3.21
CA CYS A 283 19.90 13.36 3.15
C CYS A 283 20.60 13.25 1.79
N THR A 284 21.92 13.10 1.81
CA THR A 284 22.78 13.02 0.63
C THR A 284 23.50 11.68 0.49
N GLY A 285 23.52 10.87 1.55
CA GLY A 285 24.16 9.56 1.56
C GLY A 285 23.19 8.40 1.36
N PRO A 286 23.73 7.18 1.16
CA PRO A 286 22.93 5.99 0.86
C PRO A 286 22.18 5.41 2.07
N ASP A 287 22.47 5.87 3.29
CA ASP A 287 21.79 5.42 4.51
C ASP A 287 20.59 6.33 4.83
N LEU A 288 19.62 5.83 5.60
CA LEU A 288 18.54 6.68 6.08
C LEU A 288 19.02 7.59 7.20
N ILE A 289 18.41 8.77 7.26
CA ILE A 289 18.71 9.76 8.28
C ILE A 289 17.46 10.06 9.07
N VAL A 290 17.61 10.13 10.37
CA VAL A 290 16.52 10.43 11.29
C VAL A 290 16.85 11.69 12.05
N LEU A 291 15.99 12.70 11.96
CA LEU A 291 16.00 13.81 12.90
C LEU A 291 15.24 13.42 14.17
N ARG A 292 15.98 13.05 15.22
CA ARG A 292 15.43 12.57 16.51
C ARG A 292 14.90 13.72 17.35
N SER A 293 15.71 14.75 17.51
CA SER A 293 15.35 15.92 18.30
C SER A 293 15.90 17.20 17.70
N LEU A 294 15.20 18.29 17.97
CA LEU A 294 15.57 19.64 17.58
C LEU A 294 15.26 20.60 18.72
N HIS A 295 16.24 21.42 19.07
CA HIS A 295 16.16 22.39 20.15
C HIS A 295 16.62 23.76 19.65
N ALA A 296 15.72 24.74 19.65
CA ALA A 296 16.00 26.11 19.25
C ALA A 296 15.33 27.06 20.24
N LYS A 297 16.14 27.76 21.04
CA LYS A 297 15.70 28.69 22.09
C LYS A 297 14.65 28.11 23.05
N GLU A 298 13.36 28.31 22.77
CA GLU A 298 12.20 27.86 23.56
C GLU A 298 11.43 26.72 22.88
N VAL A 299 11.82 26.34 21.66
CA VAL A 299 11.21 25.25 20.92
C VAL A 299 12.04 24.00 21.12
N PHE A 300 11.42 22.99 21.72
CA PHE A 300 11.90 21.62 21.74
C PHE A 300 10.93 20.77 20.92
N ALA A 301 11.44 20.08 19.92
CA ALA A 301 10.67 19.17 19.08
C ALA A 301 11.36 17.80 19.02
N GLN A 302 10.56 16.74 18.91
CA GLN A 302 11.03 15.38 18.64
C GLN A 302 10.35 14.90 17.35
N PRO A 303 10.82 15.36 16.18
CA PRO A 303 10.13 15.10 14.93
C PRO A 303 10.12 13.61 14.58
N ASP A 304 11.15 12.87 15.00
CA ASP A 304 11.38 11.48 14.59
C ASP A 304 11.19 11.28 13.07
N ALA A 305 11.62 12.30 12.32
CA ALA A 305 11.39 12.43 10.90
C ALA A 305 12.50 11.67 10.14
N THR A 306 12.10 10.73 9.30
CA THR A 306 13.02 9.94 8.47
C THR A 306 13.22 10.61 7.12
N LEU A 307 14.46 10.67 6.66
CA LEU A 307 14.87 11.11 5.34
C LEU A 307 15.59 9.96 4.64
N ILE A 308 15.40 9.89 3.33
CA ILE A 308 16.18 9.05 2.42
C ILE A 308 16.95 9.95 1.45
N CYS A 309 17.97 9.42 0.77
CA CYS A 309 18.76 10.21 -0.14
C CYS A 309 17.90 11.02 -1.13
N GLY A 310 18.28 12.27 -1.38
CA GLY A 310 17.55 13.21 -2.23
C GLY A 310 16.28 13.80 -1.60
N THR A 311 15.95 13.43 -0.36
CA THR A 311 14.84 14.06 0.40
C THR A 311 15.34 15.09 1.39
N HIS A 312 14.48 16.06 1.65
CA HIS A 312 14.71 17.12 2.62
C HIS A 312 13.48 17.36 3.50
N LEU A 313 13.75 17.79 4.73
CA LEU A 313 12.76 18.43 5.60
C LEU A 313 13.10 19.91 5.74
N SER A 314 12.10 20.73 6.03
CA SER A 314 12.30 22.14 6.30
C SER A 314 11.35 22.61 7.39
N LEU A 315 11.91 23.31 8.36
CA LEU A 315 11.24 23.80 9.56
C LEU A 315 11.47 25.30 9.66
N ASN A 316 10.39 26.04 9.93
CA ASN A 316 10.51 27.45 10.32
C ASN A 316 10.55 27.46 11.85
N LEU A 317 11.66 27.91 12.42
CA LEU A 317 11.87 27.97 13.87
C LEU A 317 11.83 29.44 14.30
N PRO A 318 11.23 29.76 15.47
CA PRO A 318 11.19 31.12 15.96
C PRO A 318 12.57 31.56 16.49
N GLY A 319 12.95 32.79 16.12
CA GLY A 319 14.19 33.42 16.58
C GLY A 319 15.40 33.19 15.67
N ASP A 320 16.49 33.86 16.01
CA ASP A 320 17.74 33.86 15.23
C ASP A 320 18.81 32.90 15.81
N THR A 321 18.49 32.18 16.89
CA THR A 321 19.44 31.28 17.54
C THR A 321 19.61 29.99 16.72
N PRO A 322 20.86 29.59 16.41
CA PRO A 322 21.15 28.31 15.77
C PRO A 322 20.48 27.13 16.48
N PRO A 323 19.78 26.23 15.78
CA PRO A 323 19.20 25.04 16.38
C PRO A 323 20.30 24.02 16.72
N THR A 324 20.15 23.36 17.88
CA THR A 324 20.85 22.12 18.19
C THR A 324 19.96 20.95 17.78
N ILE A 325 20.51 20.02 17.00
CA ILE A 325 19.82 18.86 16.48
C ILE A 325 20.48 17.56 16.91
N GLU A 326 19.69 16.51 17.00
CA GLU A 326 20.15 15.13 17.12
C GLU A 326 19.74 14.36 15.87
N VAL A 327 20.74 13.93 15.12
CA VAL A 327 20.56 13.24 13.83
C VAL A 327 21.19 11.86 13.92
N THR A 328 20.45 10.84 13.52
CA THR A 328 20.92 9.45 13.54
C THR A 328 20.93 8.89 12.13
N ARG A 329 22.08 8.34 11.70
CA ARG A 329 22.13 7.51 10.49
C ARG A 329 21.81 6.09 10.84
N THR A 330 20.90 5.47 10.10
CA THR A 330 20.45 4.12 10.42
C THR A 330 19.88 3.39 9.20
N ARG A 331 19.93 2.07 9.26
CA ARG A 331 19.13 1.18 8.40
C ARG A 331 17.95 0.57 9.16
N ARG A 332 17.85 0.84 10.47
CA ARG A 332 16.85 0.28 11.38
C ARG A 332 15.50 0.99 11.25
N VAL A 333 14.80 0.73 10.16
CA VAL A 333 13.49 1.31 9.89
C VAL A 333 12.47 0.23 9.53
N ASP A 334 11.23 0.43 9.94
CA ASP A 334 10.10 -0.27 9.33
C ASP A 334 9.63 0.54 8.12
N LEU A 335 9.72 -0.02 6.92
CA LEU A 335 9.38 0.66 5.68
C LEU A 335 8.16 0.02 5.02
N VAL A 336 7.26 0.86 4.53
CA VAL A 336 6.27 0.50 3.51
C VAL A 336 6.57 1.30 2.24
N CYS A 337 7.18 0.69 1.24
CA CYS A 337 7.58 1.35 -0.01
C CYS A 337 6.65 1.03 -1.17
N SER A 338 6.63 1.91 -2.18
CA SER A 338 5.99 1.62 -3.46
C SER A 338 6.66 0.42 -4.13
N ARG A 339 5.84 -0.54 -4.56
CA ARG A 339 6.31 -1.73 -5.27
C ARG A 339 6.93 -1.40 -6.62
N GLU A 340 6.46 -0.34 -7.27
CA GLU A 340 7.00 0.14 -8.55
C GLU A 340 8.46 0.60 -8.42
N LEU A 341 8.83 1.13 -7.25
CA LEU A 341 10.15 1.70 -6.98
C LEU A 341 11.08 0.74 -6.24
N ALA A 342 10.63 -0.47 -5.90
CA ALA A 342 11.35 -1.38 -5.02
C ALA A 342 11.69 -2.69 -5.71
N THR A 343 12.96 -3.06 -5.68
CA THR A 343 13.43 -4.40 -6.06
C THR A 343 13.77 -5.18 -4.80
N ILE A 344 13.19 -6.39 -4.67
CA ILE A 344 13.46 -7.26 -3.52
C ILE A 344 14.51 -8.30 -3.89
N ARG A 345 15.62 -8.28 -3.16
CA ARG A 345 16.61 -9.37 -3.19
C ARG A 345 16.40 -10.27 -1.98
N PHE A 346 16.29 -11.56 -2.24
CA PHE A 346 16.21 -12.59 -1.22
C PHE A 346 17.60 -13.10 -0.90
N GLY A 347 17.91 -13.19 0.38
CA GLY A 347 19.27 -13.41 0.84
C GLY A 347 19.73 -12.23 1.67
N GLY A 348 20.22 -12.53 2.85
CA GLY A 348 20.71 -11.60 3.84
C GLY A 348 21.45 -12.40 4.91
N GLU A 349 22.08 -11.72 5.86
CA GLU A 349 22.73 -12.39 6.98
C GLU A 349 21.71 -13.18 7.78
N TYR A 350 21.70 -14.50 7.61
CA TYR A 350 20.97 -15.38 8.52
C TYR A 350 21.75 -15.43 9.84
N ALA A 351 21.05 -15.37 10.97
CA ALA A 351 21.66 -15.75 12.24
C ALA A 351 22.30 -17.14 12.11
N ALA A 352 23.51 -17.30 12.66
CA ALA A 352 24.26 -18.55 12.56
C ALA A 352 23.38 -19.76 12.99
N GLY A 353 23.20 -20.71 12.07
CA GLY A 353 22.39 -21.91 12.30
C GLY A 353 20.90 -21.82 11.92
N ASP A 354 20.45 -20.79 11.20
CA ASP A 354 19.08 -20.75 10.66
C ASP A 354 18.87 -21.84 9.59
N LYS A 355 17.93 -22.74 9.84
CA LYS A 355 17.56 -23.84 8.93
C LYS A 355 17.01 -23.39 7.57
N ARG A 356 16.73 -22.09 7.40
CA ARG A 356 16.28 -21.49 6.14
C ARG A 356 17.43 -21.08 5.23
N GLN A 357 18.68 -21.15 5.69
CA GLN A 357 19.85 -20.88 4.88
C GLN A 357 19.93 -21.92 3.75
N VAL A 358 19.88 -21.46 2.51
CA VAL A 358 20.12 -22.30 1.34
C VAL A 358 21.64 -22.50 1.25
N GLU A 359 22.09 -23.75 1.19
CA GLU A 359 23.51 -24.05 0.95
C GLU A 359 23.92 -23.43 -0.39
N SER A 360 24.87 -22.50 -0.35
CA SER A 360 25.45 -21.94 -1.56
C SER A 360 26.21 -23.04 -2.30
N ASN A 361 26.10 -23.07 -3.62
CA ASN A 361 26.96 -23.93 -4.42
C ASN A 361 28.40 -23.40 -4.29
N PRO A 362 29.35 -24.13 -3.68
CA PRO A 362 30.70 -23.65 -3.45
C PRO A 362 31.48 -23.44 -4.76
N GLN A 363 31.01 -24.01 -5.88
CA GLN A 363 31.56 -23.83 -7.22
C GLN A 363 30.73 -22.87 -8.08
N GLY A 364 29.65 -22.30 -7.53
CA GLY A 364 28.82 -21.32 -8.22
C GLY A 364 29.49 -19.95 -8.28
N VAL A 365 29.32 -19.25 -9.40
CA VAL A 365 29.69 -17.84 -9.54
C VAL A 365 28.42 -17.01 -9.40
N ALA A 366 28.43 -16.04 -8.48
CA ALA A 366 27.32 -15.09 -8.33
C ALA A 366 27.39 -14.02 -9.42
N PRO A 367 26.25 -13.54 -9.96
CA PRO A 367 26.26 -12.35 -10.81
C PRO A 367 26.83 -11.16 -10.03
N GLY A 368 27.78 -10.45 -10.63
CA GLY A 368 28.30 -9.20 -10.08
C GLY A 368 27.24 -8.09 -10.14
N GLU A 369 27.37 -7.09 -9.27
CA GLU A 369 26.60 -5.86 -9.43
C GLU A 369 27.07 -5.16 -10.71
N ILE A 370 26.12 -4.89 -11.60
CA ILE A 370 26.38 -4.01 -12.73
C ILE A 370 26.30 -2.60 -12.13
N GLU A 371 27.46 -1.97 -11.94
CA GLU A 371 27.57 -0.53 -11.71
C GLU A 371 27.14 0.14 -13.02
N ASP A 372 25.87 0.54 -13.10
CA ASP A 372 25.30 1.28 -14.24
C ASP A 372 25.64 2.78 -14.16
#